data_AF-A0A8J7U044-F1
#
_entry.id   AF-A0A8J7U044-F1
#
_cell.length_a   1.000
_cell.length_b   1.000
_cell.length_c   1.000
_cell.angle_alpha   90.00
_cell.angle_beta   90.00
_cell.angle_gamma   90.00
#
_symmetry.space_group_name_H-M   'P 1'
#
loop_
_entity.id
_entity.type
_entity.pdbx_description
1 polymer ?
#
loop_
_entity_poly.entity_id
_entity_poly.type
_entity_poly.pdbx_seq_one_letter_code
_entity_poly.pdbx_strand_id
1 'polypeptide(L)' 'MTPKECGLPRDSKAQAEQIRSVAVQRIGARAGRLPAPVMGSLDAAIRLHLGLRAGL' A
#
# COMPACT_ATOMS: atom_id res chain seq x y z
N MET A 1 -7.37 -2.14 -6.39
CA MET A 1 -7.08 -3.46 -5.80
C MET A 1 -8.41 -4.14 -5.62
N THR A 2 -8.62 -5.28 -6.28
CA THR A 2 -9.91 -5.97 -6.18
C THR A 2 -9.93 -6.95 -5.00
N PRO A 3 -11.13 -7.29 -4.47
CA PRO A 3 -11.31 -8.26 -3.38
C PRO A 3 -10.49 -9.52 -3.54
N LYS A 4 -10.58 -10.15 -4.71
CA LYS A 4 -10.06 -11.49 -4.97
C LYS A 4 -8.54 -11.55 -4.97
N GLU A 5 -7.90 -10.56 -5.57
CA GLU A 5 -6.42 -10.46 -5.68
C GLU A 5 -5.78 -10.16 -4.33
N CYS A 6 -6.43 -9.34 -3.50
CA CYS A 6 -5.85 -8.87 -2.25
C CYS A 6 -6.38 -9.59 -0.99
N GLY A 7 -7.41 -10.43 -1.13
CA GLY A 7 -8.11 -11.06 -0.02
C GLY A 7 -8.94 -10.09 0.82
N LEU A 8 -9.45 -9.01 0.20
CA LEU A 8 -10.21 -7.96 0.88
C LEU A 8 -11.73 -8.14 0.64
N PRO A 9 -12.60 -7.61 1.52
CA PRO A 9 -14.05 -7.77 1.37
C PRO A 9 -14.67 -6.89 0.27
N ARG A 10 -13.95 -5.88 -0.22
CA ARG A 10 -14.41 -4.92 -1.25
C ARG A 10 -13.23 -4.30 -1.99
N ASP A 11 -13.50 -3.70 -3.14
CA ASP A 11 -12.52 -2.90 -3.87
C ASP A 11 -11.91 -1.84 -2.96
N SER A 12 -10.59 -1.70 -3.04
CA SER A 12 -9.82 -0.87 -2.10
C SER A 12 -8.69 -0.12 -2.79
N LYS A 13 -8.24 0.97 -2.14
CA LYS A 13 -7.13 1.85 -2.56
C LYS A 13 -6.10 1.96 -1.44
N ALA A 14 -4.82 1.84 -1.76
CA ALA A 14 -3.74 2.22 -0.87
C ALA A 14 -3.41 3.70 -1.11
N GLN A 15 -3.34 4.50 -0.05
CA GLN A 15 -3.12 5.94 -0.10
C GLN A 15 -1.69 6.24 0.33
N ALA A 16 -0.78 6.43 -0.64
CA ALA A 16 0.62 6.77 -0.35
C ALA A 16 0.72 8.07 0.46
N GLU A 17 -0.18 9.01 0.21
CA GLU A 17 -0.31 10.29 0.89
C GLU A 17 -0.77 10.19 2.36
N GLN A 18 -1.16 9.01 2.81
CA GLN A 18 -1.57 8.72 4.20
C GLN A 18 -0.58 7.80 4.93
N ILE A 19 0.64 7.65 4.42
CA ILE A 19 1.66 6.81 5.05
C ILE A 19 2.01 7.31 6.46
N ARG A 20 2.16 6.39 7.41
CA ARG A 20 2.48 6.71 8.80
C ARG A 20 3.24 5.58 9.49
N SER A 21 4.19 5.94 10.35
CA SER A 21 4.79 5.02 11.31
C SER A 21 3.81 4.73 12.45
N VAL A 22 3.69 3.46 12.83
CA VAL A 22 2.80 3.01 13.92
C VAL A 22 3.54 2.04 14.84
N ALA A 23 3.21 2.06 16.13
CA ALA A 23 3.70 1.06 17.06
C ALA A 23 3.13 -0.33 16.71
N VAL A 24 3.94 -1.39 16.84
CA VAL A 24 3.55 -2.78 16.48
C VAL A 24 2.27 -3.23 17.20
N GLN A 25 2.09 -2.82 18.45
CA GLN A 25 0.90 -3.14 19.26
C GLN A 25 -0.41 -2.58 18.68
N ARG A 26 -0.35 -1.66 17.70
CA ARG A 26 -1.54 -1.14 17.00
C ARG A 26 -1.95 -1.99 15.78
N ILE A 27 -1.15 -2.98 15.38
CA ILE A 27 -1.45 -3.86 14.24
C ILE A 27 -2.36 -5.00 14.72
N GLY A 28 -3.56 -5.08 14.14
CA GLY A 28 -4.53 -6.13 14.41
C GLY A 28 -4.36 -7.37 13.51
N ALA A 29 -5.46 -8.08 13.28
CA ALA A 29 -5.49 -9.23 12.40
C ALA A 29 -5.09 -8.89 10.95
N ARG A 30 -4.46 -9.85 10.25
CA ARG A 30 -4.10 -9.72 8.84
C ARG A 30 -5.37 -9.60 7.99
N ALA A 31 -5.55 -8.45 7.33
CA ALA A 31 -6.70 -8.20 6.45
C ALA A 31 -6.57 -8.85 5.06
N GLY A 32 -5.36 -9.11 4.58
CA GLY A 32 -5.11 -9.59 3.22
C GLY A 32 -3.62 -9.62 2.86
N ARG A 33 -3.31 -9.73 1.57
CA ARG A 33 -1.94 -9.65 1.02
C ARG A 33 -1.97 -9.01 -0.36
N LEU A 34 -1.06 -8.07 -0.62
CA LEU A 34 -0.91 -7.49 -1.95
C LEU A 34 -0.16 -8.44 -2.89
N PRO A 35 -0.67 -8.69 -4.11
CA PRO A 35 0.11 -9.31 -5.17
C PRO A 35 1.35 -8.50 -5.55
N ALA A 36 2.37 -9.14 -6.10
CA ALA A 36 3.64 -8.48 -6.46
C ALA A 36 3.46 -7.27 -7.41
N PRO A 37 2.61 -7.31 -8.45
CA PRO A 37 2.39 -6.14 -9.32
C PRO A 37 1.82 -4.94 -8.55
N VAL A 38 0.87 -5.20 -7.64
CA VAL A 38 0.25 -4.16 -6.80
C VAL A 38 1.27 -3.56 -5.83
N MET A 39 2.15 -4.39 -5.27
CA MET A 39 3.26 -3.93 -4.42
C MET A 39 4.22 -3.01 -5.21
N GLY A 40 4.53 -3.35 -6.46
CA GLY A 40 5.37 -2.51 -7.32
C GLY A 40 4.74 -1.15 -7.61
N SER A 41 3.43 -1.10 -7.91
CA SER A 41 2.71 0.17 -8.08
C SER A 41 2.68 1.00 -6.79
N LEU A 42 2.55 0.35 -5.62
CA LEU A 42 2.58 1.02 -4.33
C LEU A 42 3.95 1.63 -4.02
N ASP A 43 5.05 0.91 -4.24
CA ASP A 43 6.42 1.44 -4.08
C ASP A 43 6.64 2.66 -4.99
N ALA A 44 6.23 2.58 -6.25
CA ALA A 44 6.32 3.71 -7.18
C ALA A 44 5.50 4.93 -6.73
N ALA A 45 4.34 4.72 -6.12
CA ALA A 45 3.49 5.79 -5.57
C ALA A 45 4.09 6.41 -4.29
N ILE A 46 4.67 5.60 -3.41
CA ILE A 46 5.37 6.07 -2.21
C ILE A 46 6.57 6.93 -2.59
N ARG A 47 7.40 6.46 -3.54
CA ARG A 47 8.55 7.25 -4.03
C ARG A 47 8.11 8.57 -4.66
N LEU A 48 7.02 8.58 -5.41
CA LEU A 48 6.45 9.81 -5.95
C LEU A 48 6.01 10.76 -4.83
N HIS A 49 5.23 10.26 -3.87
CA HIS A 49 4.70 11.05 -2.77
C HIS A 49 5.82 11.67 -1.91
N LEU A 50 6.92 10.95 -1.71
CA LEU A 50 8.08 11.39 -0.95
C LEU A 50 9.12 12.17 -1.77
N GLY A 51 8.88 12.40 -3.07
CA GLY A 51 9.84 13.10 -3.93
C GLY A 51 11.15 12.33 -4.21
N LEU A 52 11.14 11.00 -4.12
CA LEU A 52 12.31 10.12 -4.23
C LEU A 52 12.51 9.51 -5.63
N ARG A 53 11.90 10.09 -6.66
CA ARG A 53 12.14 9.67 -8.06
C ARG A 53 13.36 10.43 -8.60
N ALA A 54 14.26 9.73 -9.29
CA ALA A 54 15.37 10.38 -9.97
C ALA A 54 14.82 11.28 -11.10
N GLY A 55 15.08 12.59 -11.00
CA GLY A 55 14.80 13.59 -12.06
C GLY A 55 13.39 14.17 -12.06
N LEU A 56 13.29 15.46 -11.69
CA LEU A 56 12.72 16.49 -12.56
C LEU A 56 13.88 17.07 -13.39
#